data_AF-A0A5C0DXT8-F1
#
_entry.id   AF-A0A5C0DXT8-F1
#
_cell.length_a   1.000
_cell.length_b   1.000
_cell.length_c   1.000
_cell.angle_alpha   90.00
_cell.angle_beta   90.00
_cell.angle_gamma   90.00
#
_symmetry.space_group_name_H-M   'P 1'
#
loop_
_entity.id
_entity.type
_entity.pdbx_description
1 polymer ?
#
loop_
_entity_poly.entity_id
_entity_poly.type
_entity_poly.pdbx_seq_one_letter_code
_entity_poly.pdbx_strand_id
1 'polypeptide(L)'
;MDSEENNQEQSMIEIIESGELNSIYFNAFGIGVSKNDILILLKRNGKAEAVLNASHITAKSLVSSLDEALRGFEDKTNQKIPTSDEIEKLMEEEDETNL
;
A
#
# COMPACT_ATOMS: atom_id res chain seq x y z
N MET A 1 9.32 23.68 -15.85
CA MET A 1 8.48 23.06 -14.82
C MET A 1 9.16 21.83 -14.21
N ASP A 2 10.48 21.67 -14.37
CA ASP A 2 11.19 20.41 -14.07
C ASP A 2 12.07 20.47 -12.81
N SER A 3 12.08 21.62 -12.12
CA SER A 3 12.97 21.88 -10.98
C SER A 3 12.31 21.59 -9.62
N GLU A 4 10.98 21.59 -9.54
CA GLU A 4 10.26 21.35 -8.27
C GLU A 4 10.02 19.86 -8.00
N GLU A 5 9.65 19.07 -9.02
CA GLU A 5 9.54 17.60 -8.90
C GLU A 5 10.89 16.95 -8.55
N ASN A 6 11.98 17.37 -9.19
CA ASN A 6 13.34 16.91 -8.89
C ASN A 6 13.75 17.14 -7.42
N ASN A 7 13.34 18.27 -6.83
CA ASN A 7 13.68 18.60 -5.44
C ASN A 7 12.91 17.73 -4.43
N GLN A 8 11.66 17.36 -4.72
CA GLN A 8 10.86 16.52 -3.84
C GLN A 8 11.38 15.07 -3.81
N GLU A 9 11.70 14.53 -4.98
CA GLU A 9 12.23 13.16 -5.11
C GLU A 9 13.61 13.02 -4.44
N GLN A 10 14.49 14.00 -4.65
CA GLN A 10 15.80 14.08 -4.00
C GLN A 10 15.69 14.13 -2.47
N SER A 11 14.72 14.89 -1.94
CA SER A 11 14.52 15.00 -0.49
C SER A 11 14.04 13.71 0.18
N MET A 12 13.22 12.91 -0.51
CA MET A 12 12.74 11.64 0.04
C MET A 12 13.86 10.60 0.14
N ILE A 13 14.72 10.53 -0.87
CA ILE A 13 15.87 9.62 -0.89
C ILE A 13 16.84 9.95 0.24
N GLU A 14 17.19 11.23 0.42
CA GLU A 14 18.10 11.68 1.48
C GLU A 14 17.57 11.34 2.88
N ILE A 15 16.26 11.48 3.11
CA ILE A 15 15.64 11.12 4.40
C ILE A 15 15.67 9.59 4.62
N ILE A 16 15.42 8.78 3.59
CA ILE A 16 15.52 7.32 3.68
C ILE A 16 16.97 6.88 3.98
N GLU A 17 17.94 7.47 3.28
CA GLU A 17 19.37 7.15 3.42
C GLU A 17 19.95 7.59 4.77
N SER A 18 19.39 8.64 5.40
CA SER A 18 19.81 9.11 6.71
C SER A 18 19.64 8.07 7.83
N GLY A 19 18.79 7.06 7.62
CA GLY A 19 18.46 6.06 8.63
C GLY A 19 17.62 6.60 9.79
N GLU A 20 17.15 7.85 9.73
CA GLU A 20 16.29 8.47 10.74
C GLU A 20 14.85 7.95 10.71
N LEU A 21 14.46 7.29 9.61
CA LEU A 21 13.14 6.68 9.46
C LEU A 21 13.15 5.18 9.77
N ASN A 22 12.23 4.77 10.65
CA ASN A 22 11.88 3.36 10.79
C ASN A 22 11.11 2.89 9.55
N SER A 23 11.77 2.17 8.66
CA SER A 23 11.10 1.48 7.56
C SER A 23 10.25 0.33 8.10
N ILE A 24 8.97 0.30 7.73
CA ILE A 24 8.02 -0.72 8.15
C ILE A 24 7.64 -1.56 6.92
N TYR A 25 8.06 -2.82 6.91
CA TYR A 25 7.56 -3.78 5.94
C TYR A 25 6.27 -4.43 6.47
N PHE A 26 5.23 -4.43 5.64
CA PHE A 26 3.97 -5.09 5.92
C PHE A 26 3.51 -5.85 4.67
N ASN A 27 2.83 -6.98 4.86
CA ASN A 27 2.30 -7.80 3.77
C ASN A 27 0.80 -8.07 3.90
N ALA A 28 0.18 -7.58 4.97
CA ALA A 28 -1.27 -7.58 5.14
C ALA A 28 -1.67 -6.33 5.92
N PHE A 29 -2.93 -5.94 5.80
CA PHE A 29 -3.48 -4.82 6.55
C PHE A 29 -4.94 -5.08 6.95
N GLY A 30 -5.44 -4.29 7.90
CA GLY A 30 -6.85 -4.23 8.25
C GLY A 30 -7.30 -2.78 8.39
N ILE A 31 -8.54 -2.50 7.99
CA ILE A 31 -9.09 -1.13 8.01
C ILE A 31 -10.24 -1.07 9.01
N GLY A 32 -10.19 -0.11 9.93
CA GLY A 32 -11.30 0.28 10.79
C GLY A 32 -11.74 1.71 10.47
N VAL A 33 -13.04 1.94 10.36
CA VAL A 33 -13.59 3.27 10.08
C VAL A 33 -14.36 3.77 11.29
N SER A 34 -14.04 4.97 11.75
CA SER A 34 -14.76 5.68 12.79
C SER A 34 -15.52 6.87 12.20
N LYS A 35 -16.23 7.65 13.03
CA LYS A 35 -16.93 8.86 12.56
C LYS A 35 -15.98 9.94 12.04
N ASN A 36 -14.76 10.01 12.54
CA ASN A 36 -13.84 11.12 12.26
C ASN A 36 -12.62 10.67 11.48
N ASP A 37 -12.12 9.47 11.77
CA ASP A 37 -10.86 8.96 11.28
C ASP A 37 -10.96 7.51 10.79
N ILE A 38 -9.98 7.12 9.99
CA ILE A 38 -9.70 5.76 9.54
C ILE A 38 -8.45 5.26 10.25
N LEU A 39 -8.55 4.05 10.79
CA LEU A 39 -7.46 3.29 11.38
C LEU A 39 -7.01 2.23 10.38
N ILE A 40 -5.71 2.13 10.15
CA ILE A 40 -5.08 1.12 9.31
C ILE A 40 -4.11 0.33 10.18
N LEU A 41 -4.41 -0.94 10.43
CA LEU A 41 -3.53 -1.88 11.11
C LEU A 41 -2.63 -2.56 10.09
N LEU A 42 -1.33 -2.31 10.15
CA LEU A 42 -0.34 -2.99 9.33
C LEU A 42 0.09 -4.30 10.00
N LYS A 43 0.19 -5.37 9.22
CA LYS A 43 0.56 -6.70 9.69
C LYS A 43 1.72 -7.27 8.87
N ARG A 44 2.54 -8.07 9.55
CA ARG A 44 3.60 -8.87 8.95
C ARG A 44 3.46 -10.31 9.41
N ASN A 45 3.18 -11.22 8.48
CA ASN A 45 3.01 -12.65 8.76
C ASN A 45 2.02 -12.91 9.92
N GLY A 46 0.86 -12.26 9.85
CA GLY A 46 -0.21 -12.38 10.86
C GLY A 46 0.01 -11.60 12.17
N LYS A 47 1.19 -11.01 12.40
CA LYS A 47 1.48 -10.20 13.59
C LYS A 47 1.27 -8.71 13.31
N ALA A 48 0.76 -7.98 14.29
CA ALA A 48 0.65 -6.52 14.21
C ALA A 48 2.05 -5.89 14.16
N GLU A 49 2.28 -5.01 13.20
CA GLU A 49 3.56 -4.32 12.98
C GLU A 49 3.43 -2.83 13.32
N ALA A 50 2.35 -2.17 12.88
CA ALA A 50 2.09 -0.77 13.19
C ALA A 50 0.60 -0.41 13.05
N VAL A 51 0.22 0.76 13.58
CA VAL A 51 -1.11 1.35 13.41
C VAL A 51 -0.96 2.76 12.86
N LEU A 52 -1.64 3.04 11.75
CA LEU A 52 -1.79 4.38 11.19
C LEU A 52 -3.18 4.90 11.49
N ASN A 53 -3.29 6.15 11.92
CA ASN A 53 -4.56 6.86 12.08
C ASN A 53 -4.54 8.04 11.13
N ALA A 54 -5.59 8.18 10.33
CA ALA A 54 -5.69 9.24 9.34
C ALA A 54 -7.12 9.77 9.30
N SER A 55 -7.27 11.09 9.12
CA SER A 55 -8.59 11.65 8.80
C SER A 55 -9.14 11.02 7.52
N HIS A 56 -10.46 11.04 7.33
CA HIS A 56 -11.08 10.54 6.10
C HIS A 56 -10.49 11.15 4.83
N ILE A 57 -10.18 12.45 4.86
CA ILE A 57 -9.60 13.17 3.71
C ILE A 57 -8.20 12.63 3.44
N THR A 58 -7.35 12.55 4.47
CA THR A 58 -5.98 12.04 4.34
C THR A 58 -5.95 10.61 3.85
N ALA A 59 -6.80 9.74 4.41
CA ALA A 59 -6.91 8.35 3.98
C ALA A 59 -7.41 8.21 2.54
N LYS A 60 -8.38 9.04 2.13
CA LYS A 60 -8.87 9.06 0.74
C LYS A 60 -7.76 9.47 -0.23
N SER A 61 -7.02 10.53 0.09
CA SER A 61 -5.89 10.97 -0.73
C SER A 61 -4.80 9.89 -0.81
N LEU A 62 -4.45 9.25 0.30
CA LEU A 62 -3.49 8.16 0.33
C LEU A 62 -3.89 7.00 -0.59
N VAL A 63 -5.13 6.50 -0.47
CA VAL A 63 -5.62 5.40 -1.30
C VAL A 63 -5.66 5.79 -2.77
N SER A 64 -6.08 7.02 -3.10
CA SER A 64 -6.10 7.49 -4.48
C SER A 64 -4.71 7.60 -5.10
N SER A 65 -3.72 8.14 -4.37
CA SER A 65 -2.34 8.21 -4.86
C SER A 65 -1.69 6.83 -5.02
N LEU A 66 -2.00 5.89 -4.11
CA LEU A 66 -1.52 4.51 -4.23
C LEU A 66 -2.12 3.78 -5.45
N ASP A 67 -3.44 3.93 -5.68
CA ASP A 67 -4.11 3.34 -6.85
C ASP A 67 -3.54 3.90 -8.17
N GLU A 68 -3.30 5.20 -8.24
CA GLU A 68 -2.68 5.84 -9.41
C GLU A 68 -1.26 5.31 -9.66
N ALA A 69 -0.44 5.21 -8.62
CA ALA A 69 0.93 4.69 -8.73
C ALA A 69 0.95 3.21 -9.18
N LEU A 70 0.06 2.38 -8.63
CA LEU A 70 -0.07 0.97 -9.01
C LEU A 70 -0.52 0.82 -10.46
N ARG A 71 -1.56 1.55 -10.90
CA ARG A 71 -2.01 1.56 -12.29
C ARG A 71 -0.87 1.96 -13.23
N GLY A 72 -0.13 3.01 -12.89
CA GLY A 72 1.01 3.46 -13.66
C GLY A 72 2.13 2.41 -13.78
N PHE A 73 2.33 1.58 -12.75
CA PHE A 73 3.27 0.45 -12.80
C PHE A 73 2.76 -0.69 -13.68
N GLU A 74 1.50 -1.09 -13.50
CA GLU A 74 0.88 -2.18 -14.28
C GLU A 74 0.85 -1.86 -15.77
N ASP A 75 0.48 -0.63 -16.14
CA ASP A 75 0.40 -0.19 -17.53
C ASP A 75 1.78 -0.19 -18.20
N LYS A 76 2.84 0.15 -17.46
CA LYS A 76 4.22 0.16 -17.96
C LYS A 76 4.81 -1.23 -18.11
N THR A 77 4.46 -2.15 -17.21
CA THR A 77 5.01 -3.50 -17.20
C THR A 77 4.15 -4.50 -17.97
N ASN A 78 2.92 -4.11 -18.34
CA ASN A 78 1.90 -4.99 -18.90
C ASN A 78 1.65 -6.22 -18.00
N GLN A 79 1.79 -6.03 -16.69
CA GLN A 79 1.52 -7.04 -15.66
C GLN A 79 0.36 -6.57 -14.79
N LYS A 80 -0.57 -7.48 -14.51
CA LYS A 80 -1.65 -7.25 -13.53
C LYS A 80 -1.23 -7.84 -12.20
N ILE A 81 -1.30 -7.04 -11.14
CA ILE A 81 -1.02 -7.45 -9.78
C ILE A 81 -2.38 -7.79 -9.15
N PRO A 82 -2.65 -9.08 -8.87
CA PRO A 82 -3.89 -9.48 -8.22
C PRO A 82 -3.92 -8.97 -6.78
N THR A 83 -5.12 -8.65 -6.32
CA THR A 83 -5.42 -8.39 -4.91
C THR A 83 -5.39 -9.68 -4.09
N SER A 84 -5.29 -9.56 -2.77
CA SER A 84 -5.33 -10.74 -1.88
C SER A 84 -6.61 -11.56 -2.04
N ASP A 85 -7.76 -10.90 -2.21
CA ASP A 85 -9.06 -11.57 -2.42
C ASP A 85 -9.12 -12.31 -3.76
N GLU A 86 -8.47 -11.79 -4.80
CA GLU A 86 -8.37 -12.47 -6.09
C GLU A 86 -7.45 -13.69 -6.00
N ILE A 87 -6.32 -13.57 -5.29
CA ILE A 87 -5.43 -14.71 -5.03
C ILE A 87 -6.17 -15.81 -4.26
N GLU A 88 -6.93 -15.46 -3.22
CA GLU A 88 -7.69 -16.44 -2.43
C GLU A 88 -8.69 -17.20 -3.30
N LYS A 89 -9.44 -16.51 -4.16
CA LYS A 89 -10.36 -17.15 -5.10
C LYS A 89 -9.66 -18.06 -6.10
N LEU A 90 -8.53 -17.63 -6.64
CA LEU A 90 -7.75 -18.46 -7.58
C LEU A 90 -7.27 -19.76 -6.92
N MET A 91 -6.90 -19.70 -5.64
CA MET A 91 -6.51 -20.89 -4.89
C MET A 91 -7.70 -21.83 -4.62
N GLU A 92 -8.86 -21.29 -4.28
CA GLU A 92 -10.09 -22.08 -4.08
C GLU A 92 -10.51 -22.81 -5.37
N GLU A 93 -10.44 -22.16 -6.52
CA GLU A 93 -10.78 -22.74 -7.83
C GLU A 93 -9.78 -23.85 -8.25
N GLU A 94 -8.49 -23.70 -7.93
CA GLU A 94 -7.47 -24.75 -8.18
C GLU A 94 -7.70 -26.00 -7.32
N ASP A 95 -8.13 -25.85 -6.07
CA ASP A 95 -8.43 -26.99 -5.20
C ASP A 95 -9.68 -27.76 -5.65
N GLU A 96 -10.72 -27.06 -6.13
CA GLU A 96 -11.94 -27.69 -6.67
C GLU A 96 -11.72 -28.43 -8.00
N THR A 97 -10.79 -27.97 -8.84
CA THR A 97 -10.50 -28.56 -10.15
C THR A 97 -9.53 -29.75 -10.10
N ASN A 98 -8.83 -29.94 -8.98
CA ASN A 98 -7.93 -31.07 -8.72
C ASN A 98 -8.59 -32.22 -7.91
N LEU A 99 -9.92 -32.16 -7.71
CA LEU A 99 -10.77 -33.19 -7.09
C LEU A 99 -11.56 -33.98 -8.15
#